data_AF-A0A9P8MC30-F1
#
_entry.id   AF-A0A9P8MC30-F1
#
_cell.length_a   1.000
_cell.length_b   1.000
_cell.length_c   1.000
_cell.angle_alpha   90.00
_cell.angle_beta   90.00
_cell.angle_gamma   90.00
#
_symmetry.space_group_name_H-M   'P 1'
#
loop_
_entity.id
_entity.type
_entity.pdbx_description
1 polymer ?
#
loop_
_entity_poly.entity_id
_entity_poly.type
_entity_poly.pdbx_seq_one_letter_code
_entity_poly.pdbx_strand_id
1 'polypeptide(L)'
;MQKYGILIHDWPAVIGSDFCAQVIETGPECTKLKKGDYVYGVCRIGQRAYSPFQETFLVDEDLVFKVEGALTPAQASTIAVGAITSAFGIIVGAKVPLPAPGAKAPERDEWLIVLGGSGTVGHYAIQIGRLCGYKVAASCSASNKSVAMGFGAQATINNRATPEEQAAEVKSITGGKYSIVFDASGLSHEAAAKMLEATTASPKYYTTVESNQHDMPAGVTSYYVLIAKLGQDDELGKQVNEGTKKMIPSLQAHVVSGALTPLEPEVYSGTGFESLVKALGDFGEGKTKGKVTAAFVSAWTLVHRHVASHGPVAVARKAVMLNSWFYSLASAVLLGLMFMPQYEHAARRIYHLSKFYEYVDVLGVRAGGGEIELHFAVHHLTTPYLTYVRVLYYSEGWKAVAAPNALHHVLMYAYFGGVGALRSVLPVTGTIQLLLGLGGEAWLLWKKRVDGEQPLWPHGFAVSLFGIYFVLWLRELRQKASIKGKVAKFKSA
;
A
#
# COMPACT_ATOMS: atom_id res chain seq x y z
N MET A 1 -11.57 -8.67 -5.85
CA MET A 1 -12.43 -7.51 -6.16
C MET A 1 -12.41 -7.21 -7.66
N GLN A 2 -11.35 -6.60 -8.22
CA GLN A 2 -11.34 -6.15 -9.63
C GLN A 2 -11.63 -7.24 -10.68
N LYS A 3 -10.96 -8.39 -10.61
CA LYS A 3 -11.11 -9.49 -11.60
C LYS A 3 -12.51 -10.11 -11.65
N TYR A 4 -13.22 -10.11 -10.53
CA TYR A 4 -14.47 -10.86 -10.34
C TYR A 4 -15.69 -9.96 -10.03
N GLY A 5 -15.52 -8.64 -9.96
CA GLY A 5 -16.57 -7.71 -9.55
C GLY A 5 -17.03 -7.84 -8.08
N ILE A 6 -16.40 -8.72 -7.30
CA ILE A 6 -16.76 -8.99 -5.90
C ILE A 6 -16.48 -7.76 -5.03
N LEU A 7 -17.46 -7.36 -4.22
CA LEU A 7 -17.40 -6.20 -3.31
C LEU A 7 -17.17 -4.86 -4.03
N ILE A 8 -17.71 -4.70 -5.24
CA ILE A 8 -17.71 -3.44 -5.99
C ILE A 8 -19.17 -3.01 -6.18
N HIS A 9 -19.52 -1.80 -5.77
CA HIS A 9 -20.87 -1.27 -5.93
C HIS A 9 -21.03 -0.60 -7.30
N ASP A 10 -20.09 0.27 -7.67
CA ASP A 10 -20.15 1.08 -8.89
C ASP A 10 -18.79 1.16 -9.60
N TRP A 11 -18.83 1.41 -10.91
CA TRP A 11 -17.66 1.65 -11.75
C TRP A 11 -17.61 3.12 -12.23
N PRO A 12 -16.42 3.76 -12.32
CA PRO A 12 -15.10 3.24 -11.97
C PRO A 12 -14.90 3.11 -10.45
N ALA A 13 -14.31 1.99 -10.03
CA ALA A 13 -14.08 1.67 -8.62
C ALA A 13 -12.67 2.05 -8.16
N VAL A 14 -12.56 2.53 -6.92
CA VAL A 14 -11.28 2.58 -6.18
C VAL A 14 -11.32 1.43 -5.18
N ILE A 15 -10.23 0.66 -5.08
CA ILE A 15 -10.15 -0.52 -4.20
C ILE A 15 -9.26 -0.23 -2.97
N GLY A 16 -9.01 -1.26 -2.16
CA GLY A 16 -8.27 -1.18 -0.91
C GLY A 16 -9.17 -1.51 0.28
N SER A 17 -8.57 -1.86 1.41
CA SER A 17 -9.31 -2.23 2.63
C SER A 17 -8.65 -1.60 3.86
N ASP A 18 -7.38 -1.92 4.09
CA ASP A 18 -6.61 -1.33 5.19
C ASP A 18 -5.95 -0.01 4.79
N PHE A 19 -5.79 0.87 5.78
CA PHE A 19 -5.04 2.11 5.63
C PHE A 19 -4.37 2.55 6.94
N CYS A 20 -3.38 3.44 6.79
CA CYS A 20 -2.95 4.36 7.83
C CYS A 20 -2.80 5.75 7.17
N ALA A 21 -3.49 6.75 7.68
CA ALA A 21 -3.60 8.07 7.05
C ALA A 21 -3.61 9.20 8.09
N GLN A 22 -3.37 10.42 7.63
CA GLN A 22 -3.49 11.63 8.45
C GLN A 22 -4.84 12.30 8.19
N VAL A 23 -5.51 12.74 9.25
CA VAL A 23 -6.72 13.56 9.17
C VAL A 23 -6.35 14.95 8.65
N ILE A 24 -6.84 15.33 7.48
CA ILE A 24 -6.61 16.65 6.88
C ILE A 24 -7.77 17.62 7.13
N GLU A 25 -8.97 17.09 7.35
CA GLU A 25 -10.22 17.80 7.58
C GLU A 25 -11.19 16.88 8.34
N THR A 26 -12.16 17.47 9.05
CA THR A 26 -13.18 16.75 9.83
C THR A 26 -14.56 17.27 9.48
N GLY A 27 -15.56 16.38 9.43
CA GLY A 27 -16.96 16.78 9.29
C GLY A 27 -17.45 17.58 10.51
N PRO A 28 -18.56 18.33 10.37
CA PRO A 28 -19.07 19.22 11.43
C PRO A 28 -19.52 18.48 12.70
N GLU A 29 -19.90 17.21 12.58
CA GLU A 29 -20.33 16.36 13.70
C GLU A 29 -19.19 15.55 14.34
N CYS A 30 -17.97 15.65 13.80
CA CYS A 30 -16.83 14.91 14.30
C CYS A 30 -16.36 15.46 15.65
N THR A 31 -16.18 14.58 16.63
CA THR A 31 -15.83 14.96 18.02
C THR A 31 -14.58 14.30 18.56
N LYS A 32 -14.10 13.21 17.95
CA LYS A 32 -13.01 12.35 18.45
C LYS A 32 -11.69 12.56 17.70
N LEU A 33 -11.77 13.08 16.48
CA LEU A 33 -10.62 13.33 15.61
C LEU A 33 -10.46 14.82 15.34
N LYS A 34 -9.23 15.21 15.01
CA LYS A 34 -8.91 16.56 14.57
C LYS A 34 -7.86 16.53 13.48
N LYS A 35 -7.78 17.61 12.70
CA LYS A 35 -6.71 17.80 11.71
C LYS A 35 -5.35 17.56 12.34
N GLY A 36 -4.53 16.75 11.68
CA GLY A 36 -3.20 16.36 12.12
C GLY A 36 -3.13 15.01 12.82
N ASP A 37 -4.24 14.49 13.34
CA ASP A 37 -4.29 13.14 13.93
C ASP A 37 -3.94 12.09 12.86
N TYR A 38 -3.28 11.02 13.29
CA TYR A 38 -3.04 9.85 12.45
C TYR A 38 -3.97 8.73 12.87
N VAL A 39 -4.61 8.10 11.89
CA VAL A 39 -5.58 7.03 12.10
C VAL A 39 -5.31 5.86 11.17
N TYR A 40 -5.66 4.67 11.62
CA TYR A 40 -5.62 3.45 10.80
C TYR A 40 -6.92 2.68 10.99
N GLY A 41 -7.30 1.87 10.00
CA GLY A 41 -8.61 1.25 10.01
C GLY A 41 -8.89 0.40 8.79
N VAL A 42 -10.14 -0.05 8.74
CA VAL A 42 -10.72 -0.73 7.58
C VAL A 42 -11.70 0.23 6.94
N CYS A 43 -11.59 0.43 5.63
CA CYS A 43 -12.50 1.30 4.91
C CYS A 43 -13.87 0.66 4.67
N ARG A 44 -14.84 1.48 4.24
CA ARG A 44 -16.10 0.98 3.66
C ARG A 44 -15.80 0.37 2.28
N ILE A 45 -15.74 -0.95 2.21
CA ILE A 45 -15.35 -1.66 0.97
C ILE A 45 -16.41 -1.42 -0.11
N GLY A 46 -15.94 -1.21 -1.35
CA GLY A 46 -16.80 -1.09 -2.53
C GLY A 46 -17.35 0.31 -2.78
N GLN A 47 -17.12 1.26 -1.87
CA GLN A 47 -17.55 2.65 -2.01
C GLN A 47 -16.35 3.55 -2.31
N ARG A 48 -16.34 4.12 -3.53
CA ARG A 48 -15.20 4.92 -4.04
C ARG A 48 -14.75 6.03 -3.08
N ALA A 49 -15.66 6.72 -2.40
CA ALA A 49 -15.30 7.82 -1.51
C ALA A 49 -14.53 7.39 -0.25
N TYR A 50 -14.59 6.10 0.11
CA TYR A 50 -14.01 5.57 1.35
C TYR A 50 -12.79 4.66 1.09
N SER A 51 -12.60 4.18 -0.13
CA SER A 51 -11.51 3.28 -0.47
C SER A 51 -10.12 3.92 -0.33
N PRO A 52 -9.11 3.26 0.25
CA PRO A 52 -7.87 3.91 0.64
C PRO A 52 -6.78 3.96 -0.43
N PHE A 53 -6.95 3.29 -1.58
CA PHE A 53 -5.97 3.37 -2.67
C PHE A 53 -6.18 4.62 -3.54
N GLN A 54 -6.22 5.77 -2.87
CA GLN A 54 -6.26 7.12 -3.42
C GLN A 54 -5.65 8.09 -2.39
N GLU A 55 -5.37 9.33 -2.77
CA GLU A 55 -4.69 10.29 -1.90
C GLU A 55 -5.57 10.81 -0.74
N THR A 56 -6.88 10.90 -0.97
CA THR A 56 -7.86 11.37 0.01
C THR A 56 -9.11 10.52 -0.03
N PHE A 57 -9.60 10.11 1.13
CA PHE A 57 -10.80 9.30 1.28
C PHE A 57 -11.47 9.61 2.61
N LEU A 58 -12.75 9.24 2.74
CA LEU A 58 -13.55 9.42 3.94
C LEU A 58 -13.38 8.22 4.87
N VAL A 59 -13.47 8.49 6.17
CA VAL A 59 -13.50 7.48 7.24
C VAL A 59 -14.47 7.91 8.31
N ASP A 60 -15.04 6.95 9.03
CA ASP A 60 -15.89 7.22 10.19
C ASP A 60 -15.07 7.26 11.46
N GLU A 61 -15.21 8.33 12.26
CA GLU A 61 -14.44 8.48 13.50
C GLU A 61 -14.66 7.36 14.52
N ASP A 62 -15.81 6.69 14.43
CA ASP A 62 -16.19 5.56 15.28
C ASP A 62 -15.59 4.22 14.85
N LEU A 63 -15.08 4.12 13.61
CA LEU A 63 -14.63 2.86 13.00
C LEU A 63 -13.12 2.84 12.73
N VAL A 64 -12.38 3.80 13.31
CA VAL A 64 -10.93 3.90 13.15
C VAL A 64 -10.20 3.85 14.49
N PHE A 65 -8.96 3.38 14.43
CA PHE A 65 -8.00 3.46 15.51
C PHE A 65 -7.17 4.74 15.36
N LYS A 66 -6.69 5.28 16.48
CA LYS A 66 -5.66 6.33 16.47
C LYS A 66 -4.28 5.69 16.47
N VAL A 67 -3.35 6.25 15.69
CA VAL A 67 -1.95 5.87 15.76
C VAL A 67 -1.34 6.45 17.03
N GLU A 68 -1.01 5.57 17.97
CA GLU A 68 -0.45 5.89 19.27
C GLU A 68 0.82 5.06 19.54
N GLY A 69 1.64 5.51 20.49
CA GLY A 69 2.87 4.82 20.87
C GLY A 69 3.94 4.81 19.77
N ALA A 70 4.68 3.69 19.67
CA ALA A 70 5.81 3.53 18.76
C ALA A 70 5.44 2.93 17.39
N LEU A 71 4.15 2.85 17.05
CA LEU A 71 3.70 2.28 15.79
C LEU A 71 4.15 3.13 14.60
N THR A 72 4.87 2.50 13.67
CA THR A 72 5.10 3.11 12.36
C THR A 72 3.81 3.09 11.53
N PRO A 73 3.61 4.04 10.59
CA PRO A 73 2.44 4.01 9.70
C PRO A 73 2.30 2.69 8.91
N ALA A 74 3.42 2.10 8.50
CA ALA A 74 3.43 0.83 7.79
C ALA A 74 2.91 -0.30 8.70
N GLN A 75 3.40 -0.41 9.93
CA GLN A 75 2.89 -1.37 10.92
C GLN A 75 1.42 -1.11 11.28
N ALA A 76 1.01 0.14 11.51
CA ALA A 76 -0.37 0.48 11.81
C ALA A 76 -1.34 0.02 10.71
N SER A 77 -0.94 0.18 9.44
CA SER A 77 -1.72 -0.32 8.30
C SER A 77 -1.83 -1.85 8.26
N THR A 78 -1.06 -2.61 9.06
CA THR A 78 -1.15 -4.07 9.11
C THR A 78 -2.20 -4.62 10.06
N ILE A 79 -2.78 -3.80 10.92
CA ILE A 79 -3.55 -4.24 12.08
C ILE A 79 -5.04 -4.43 11.80
N ALA A 80 -5.70 -3.41 11.24
CA ALA A 80 -7.14 -3.23 11.38
C ALA A 80 -7.99 -4.41 10.89
N VAL A 81 -7.87 -4.83 9.62
CA VAL A 81 -8.66 -5.95 9.09
C VAL A 81 -8.43 -7.22 9.90
N GLY A 82 -7.17 -7.57 10.18
CA GLY A 82 -6.84 -8.80 10.87
C GLY A 82 -7.36 -8.83 12.31
N ALA A 83 -7.15 -7.74 13.05
CA ALA A 83 -7.57 -7.61 14.44
C ALA A 83 -9.10 -7.59 14.59
N ILE A 84 -9.80 -6.75 13.81
CA ILE A 84 -11.26 -6.64 13.87
C ILE A 84 -11.91 -7.97 13.43
N THR A 85 -11.44 -8.58 12.34
CA THR A 85 -12.01 -9.85 11.85
C THR A 85 -11.85 -10.97 12.88
N SER A 86 -10.67 -11.08 13.49
CA SER A 86 -10.40 -12.07 14.54
C SER A 86 -11.23 -11.81 15.80
N ALA A 87 -11.38 -10.55 16.18
CA ALA A 87 -12.23 -10.13 17.29
C ALA A 87 -13.70 -10.50 17.05
N PHE A 88 -14.24 -10.29 15.85
CA PHE A 88 -15.59 -10.76 15.53
C PHE A 88 -15.73 -12.28 15.62
N GLY A 89 -14.78 -13.05 15.06
CA GLY A 89 -14.84 -14.51 15.15
C GLY A 89 -14.81 -15.02 16.59
N ILE A 90 -13.85 -14.55 17.38
CA ILE A 90 -13.59 -15.08 18.73
C ILE A 90 -14.51 -14.44 19.79
N ILE A 91 -14.60 -13.11 19.82
CA ILE A 91 -15.30 -12.40 20.90
C ILE A 91 -16.80 -12.41 20.67
N VAL A 92 -17.24 -12.10 19.45
CA VAL A 92 -18.66 -12.01 19.12
C VAL A 92 -19.21 -13.39 18.77
N GLY A 93 -18.58 -14.08 17.81
CA GLY A 93 -19.06 -15.37 17.29
C GLY A 93 -18.96 -16.50 18.30
N ALA A 94 -17.79 -16.67 18.93
CA ALA A 94 -17.56 -17.69 19.95
C ALA A 94 -17.85 -17.20 21.38
N LYS A 95 -18.38 -15.97 21.54
CA LYS A 95 -18.81 -15.38 22.83
C LYS A 95 -17.71 -15.33 23.90
N VAL A 96 -16.45 -15.15 23.48
CA VAL A 96 -15.31 -15.07 24.40
C VAL A 96 -15.14 -13.63 24.90
N PRO A 97 -15.15 -13.37 26.22
CA PRO A 97 -14.90 -12.02 26.72
C PRO A 97 -13.45 -11.60 26.46
N LEU A 98 -13.27 -10.43 25.85
CA LEU A 98 -11.96 -9.81 25.71
C LEU A 98 -11.54 -9.22 27.08
N PRO A 99 -10.33 -9.51 27.59
CA PRO A 99 -9.86 -8.93 28.83
C PRO A 99 -9.74 -7.40 28.72
N ALA A 100 -9.80 -6.74 29.87
CA ALA A 100 -9.61 -5.30 29.95
C ALA A 100 -8.25 -4.89 29.33
N PRO A 101 -8.15 -3.66 28.80
CA PRO A 101 -6.90 -3.07 28.34
C PRO A 101 -5.68 -3.39 29.22
N GLY A 102 -4.62 -3.95 28.63
CA GLY A 102 -3.37 -4.25 29.33
C GLY A 102 -3.44 -5.45 30.29
N ALA A 103 -4.58 -6.14 30.37
CA ALA A 103 -4.74 -7.37 31.14
C ALA A 103 -4.75 -8.60 30.22
N LYS A 104 -4.24 -9.72 30.75
CA LYS A 104 -4.43 -11.05 30.17
C LYS A 104 -5.47 -11.78 31.00
N ALA A 105 -6.38 -12.52 30.36
CA ALA A 105 -7.27 -13.40 31.09
C ALA A 105 -6.46 -14.55 31.75
N PRO A 106 -6.94 -15.11 32.87
CA PRO A 106 -6.34 -16.30 33.47
C PRO A 106 -6.19 -17.43 32.47
N GLU A 107 -5.15 -18.24 32.61
CA GLU A 107 -4.94 -19.37 31.72
C GLU A 107 -6.08 -20.40 31.85
N ARG A 108 -6.53 -20.88 30.70
CA ARG A 108 -7.54 -21.91 30.56
C ARG A 108 -6.86 -23.23 30.23
N ASP A 109 -7.47 -24.34 30.65
CA ASP A 109 -7.07 -25.67 30.16
C ASP A 109 -7.74 -26.04 28.82
N GLU A 110 -8.43 -25.07 28.19
CA GLU A 110 -9.07 -25.21 26.90
C GLU A 110 -8.19 -24.66 25.76
N TRP A 111 -8.34 -25.28 24.60
CA TRP A 111 -7.71 -24.89 23.35
C TRP A 111 -8.68 -24.14 22.44
N LEU A 112 -8.17 -23.10 21.79
CA LEU A 112 -8.75 -22.48 20.61
C LEU A 112 -8.03 -23.04 19.37
N ILE A 113 -8.81 -23.53 18.41
CA ILE A 113 -8.27 -24.00 17.12
C ILE A 113 -8.41 -22.86 16.12
N VAL A 114 -7.29 -22.46 15.49
CA VAL A 114 -7.26 -21.42 14.45
C VAL A 114 -6.84 -22.05 13.13
N LEU A 115 -7.75 -22.12 12.16
CA LEU A 115 -7.41 -22.60 10.82
C LEU A 115 -6.91 -21.43 9.97
N GLY A 116 -5.78 -21.59 9.28
CA GLY A 116 -5.15 -20.49 8.54
C GLY A 116 -4.28 -19.56 9.39
N GLY A 117 -3.61 -20.09 10.42
CA GLY A 117 -2.85 -19.34 11.43
C GLY A 117 -1.68 -18.51 10.91
N SER A 118 -1.14 -18.82 9.72
CA SER A 118 -0.03 -18.03 9.13
C SER A 118 -0.48 -16.83 8.30
N GLY A 119 -1.80 -16.63 8.12
CA GLY A 119 -2.35 -15.47 7.42
C GLY A 119 -2.58 -14.28 8.36
N THR A 120 -2.91 -13.11 7.82
CA THR A 120 -3.12 -11.88 8.59
C THR A 120 -4.18 -12.05 9.68
N VAL A 121 -5.34 -12.63 9.35
CA VAL A 121 -6.41 -12.86 10.33
C VAL A 121 -5.97 -13.92 11.35
N GLY A 122 -5.40 -15.04 10.90
CA GLY A 122 -4.90 -16.10 11.78
C GLY A 122 -3.86 -15.60 12.81
N HIS A 123 -2.97 -14.70 12.40
CA HIS A 123 -1.99 -14.06 13.27
C HIS A 123 -2.66 -13.34 14.46
N TYR A 124 -3.67 -12.50 14.21
CA TYR A 124 -4.36 -11.80 15.30
C TYR A 124 -5.27 -12.74 16.10
N ALA A 125 -5.84 -13.76 15.47
CA ALA A 125 -6.62 -14.78 16.16
C ALA A 125 -5.80 -15.56 17.19
N ILE A 126 -4.55 -15.91 16.85
CA ILE A 126 -3.63 -16.56 17.79
C ILE A 126 -3.39 -15.65 18.99
N GLN A 127 -3.02 -14.39 18.75
CA GLN A 127 -2.73 -13.44 19.83
C GLN A 127 -3.97 -13.18 20.70
N ILE A 128 -5.13 -12.92 20.10
CA ILE A 128 -6.39 -12.72 20.84
C ILE A 128 -6.76 -13.97 21.65
N GLY A 129 -6.61 -15.17 21.09
CA GLY A 129 -6.82 -16.41 21.82
C GLY A 129 -5.94 -16.52 23.06
N ARG A 130 -4.65 -16.21 22.92
CA ARG A 130 -3.69 -16.17 24.04
C ARG A 130 -4.02 -15.09 25.07
N LEU A 131 -4.47 -13.91 24.64
CA LEU A 131 -4.94 -12.84 25.53
C LEU A 131 -6.16 -13.28 26.35
N CYS A 132 -7.07 -14.02 25.72
CA CYS A 132 -8.23 -14.61 26.36
C CYS A 132 -7.91 -15.87 27.19
N GLY A 133 -6.63 -16.20 27.38
CA GLY A 133 -6.17 -17.27 28.26
C GLY A 133 -6.21 -18.66 27.64
N TYR A 134 -6.67 -18.81 26.39
CA TYR A 134 -6.72 -20.10 25.71
C TYR A 134 -5.33 -20.60 25.34
N LYS A 135 -5.16 -21.92 25.32
CA LYS A 135 -4.09 -22.53 24.52
C LYS A 135 -4.45 -22.43 23.04
N VAL A 136 -3.49 -22.25 22.14
CA VAL A 136 -3.81 -22.08 20.71
C VAL A 136 -3.10 -23.11 19.85
N ALA A 137 -3.87 -23.85 19.05
CA ALA A 137 -3.37 -24.71 17.99
C ALA A 137 -3.73 -24.09 16.63
N ALA A 138 -2.73 -23.89 15.77
CA ALA A 138 -2.89 -23.13 14.54
C ALA A 138 -2.59 -23.98 13.29
N SER A 139 -3.51 -24.07 12.33
CA SER A 139 -3.23 -24.76 11.07
C SER A 139 -2.41 -23.88 10.12
N CYS A 140 -1.35 -24.46 9.57
CA CYS A 140 -0.49 -23.79 8.60
C CYS A 140 0.29 -24.82 7.76
N SER A 141 0.97 -24.34 6.71
CA SER A 141 1.91 -25.19 5.97
C SER A 141 3.15 -25.48 6.83
N ALA A 142 3.87 -26.54 6.48
CA ALA A 142 5.12 -26.91 7.16
C ALA A 142 6.15 -25.76 7.17
N SER A 143 6.24 -24.99 6.07
CA SER A 143 7.16 -23.85 5.96
C SER A 143 6.81 -22.66 6.87
N ASN A 144 5.57 -22.59 7.37
CA ASN A 144 5.06 -21.47 8.14
C ASN A 144 4.88 -21.82 9.63
N LYS A 145 5.36 -22.97 10.09
CA LYS A 145 5.26 -23.38 11.50
C LYS A 145 5.92 -22.37 12.44
N SER A 146 7.14 -21.93 12.11
CA SER A 146 7.87 -20.94 12.92
C SER A 146 7.14 -19.61 13.01
N VAL A 147 6.44 -19.20 11.94
CA VAL A 147 5.63 -17.99 11.90
C VAL A 147 4.46 -18.09 12.89
N ALA A 148 3.66 -19.16 12.81
CA ALA A 148 2.52 -19.34 13.72
C ALA A 148 2.95 -19.45 15.20
N MET A 149 4.02 -20.21 15.48
CA MET A 149 4.56 -20.36 16.83
C MET A 149 5.13 -19.03 17.36
N GLY A 150 5.79 -18.23 16.51
CA GLY A 150 6.32 -16.92 16.86
C GLY A 150 5.25 -15.92 17.31
N PHE A 151 4.00 -16.10 16.85
CA PHE A 151 2.85 -15.29 17.28
C PHE A 151 2.12 -15.85 18.50
N GLY A 152 2.65 -16.92 19.11
CA GLY A 152 2.14 -17.47 20.36
C GLY A 152 1.27 -18.71 20.22
N ALA A 153 1.18 -19.31 19.02
CA ALA A 153 0.63 -20.65 18.91
C ALA A 153 1.48 -21.62 19.72
N GLN A 154 0.84 -22.56 20.40
CA GLN A 154 1.52 -23.58 21.21
C GLN A 154 1.63 -24.92 20.48
N ALA A 155 0.85 -25.09 19.42
CA ALA A 155 0.93 -26.22 18.50
C ALA A 155 0.55 -25.79 17.08
N THR A 156 1.01 -26.56 16.09
CA THR A 156 0.66 -26.35 14.68
C THR A 156 -0.02 -27.58 14.12
N ILE A 157 -0.97 -27.40 13.21
CA ILE A 157 -1.70 -28.46 12.51
C ILE A 157 -1.31 -28.41 11.02
N ASN A 158 -1.06 -29.55 10.39
CA ASN A 158 -0.71 -29.59 8.97
C ASN A 158 -1.94 -29.31 8.10
N ASN A 159 -2.04 -28.11 7.54
CA ASN A 159 -3.20 -27.72 6.72
C ASN A 159 -3.31 -28.43 5.35
N ARG A 160 -2.32 -29.24 4.97
CA ARG A 160 -2.35 -30.06 3.74
C ARG A 160 -2.82 -31.50 3.97
N ALA A 161 -2.98 -31.90 5.24
CA ALA A 161 -3.52 -33.21 5.59
C ALA A 161 -5.04 -33.25 5.32
N THR A 162 -5.61 -34.45 5.23
CA THR A 162 -7.06 -34.59 5.04
C THR A 162 -7.83 -34.04 6.25
N PRO A 163 -9.12 -33.68 6.10
CA PRO A 163 -9.96 -33.25 7.23
C PRO A 163 -9.91 -34.19 8.44
N GLU A 164 -9.93 -35.51 8.20
CA GLU A 164 -9.86 -36.54 9.24
C GLU A 164 -8.51 -36.56 9.95
N GLU A 165 -7.42 -36.46 9.18
CA GLU A 165 -6.06 -36.40 9.73
C GLU A 165 -5.86 -35.15 10.58
N GLN A 166 -6.34 -33.98 10.11
CA GLN A 166 -6.30 -32.74 10.88
C GLN A 166 -7.12 -32.86 12.19
N ALA A 167 -8.30 -33.46 12.15
CA ALA A 167 -9.12 -33.68 13.34
C ALA A 167 -8.44 -34.64 14.34
N ALA A 168 -7.81 -35.71 13.86
CA ALA A 168 -7.03 -36.63 14.67
C ALA A 168 -5.81 -35.96 15.31
N GLU A 169 -5.06 -35.15 14.55
CA GLU A 169 -3.93 -34.36 15.03
C GLU A 169 -4.38 -33.38 16.13
N VAL A 170 -5.46 -32.62 15.90
CA VAL A 170 -6.05 -31.73 16.91
C VAL A 170 -6.46 -32.49 18.16
N LYS A 171 -7.15 -33.63 18.03
CA LYS A 171 -7.54 -34.44 19.19
C LYS A 171 -6.34 -34.94 19.98
N SER A 172 -5.27 -35.36 19.30
CA SER A 172 -4.01 -35.77 19.94
C SER A 172 -3.34 -34.63 20.70
N ILE A 173 -3.24 -33.45 20.10
CA ILE A 173 -2.63 -32.25 20.71
C ILE A 173 -3.42 -31.78 21.95
N THR A 174 -4.75 -31.76 21.82
CA THR A 174 -5.62 -31.09 22.79
C THR A 174 -6.24 -32.03 23.82
N GLY A 175 -6.16 -33.34 23.61
CA GLY A 175 -6.95 -34.33 24.34
C GLY A 175 -8.46 -34.16 24.18
N GLY A 176 -8.92 -33.46 23.13
CA GLY A 176 -10.32 -33.10 22.93
C GLY A 176 -10.80 -31.90 23.75
N LYS A 177 -9.90 -31.18 24.45
CA LYS A 177 -10.25 -30.01 25.26
C LYS A 177 -10.35 -28.72 24.43
N TYR A 178 -11.24 -28.72 23.44
CA TYR A 178 -11.54 -27.53 22.64
C TYR A 178 -13.01 -27.55 22.26
N SER A 179 -13.58 -26.35 22.21
CA SER A 179 -14.98 -26.15 21.83
C SER A 179 -15.14 -25.07 20.74
N ILE A 180 -14.05 -24.37 20.40
CA ILE A 180 -14.04 -23.27 19.43
C ILE A 180 -13.07 -23.61 18.30
N VAL A 181 -13.59 -23.58 17.07
CA VAL A 181 -12.79 -23.57 15.84
C VAL A 181 -13.06 -22.26 15.10
N PHE A 182 -12.02 -21.43 14.97
CA PHE A 182 -12.06 -20.24 14.12
C PHE A 182 -11.32 -20.50 12.81
N ASP A 183 -12.06 -20.52 11.70
CA ASP A 183 -11.52 -20.64 10.36
C ASP A 183 -11.19 -19.26 9.77
N ALA A 184 -9.95 -18.83 9.96
CA ALA A 184 -9.41 -17.62 9.38
C ALA A 184 -9.03 -17.78 7.89
N SER A 185 -9.03 -19.00 7.36
CA SER A 185 -8.77 -19.29 5.94
C SER A 185 -10.03 -19.14 5.08
N GLY A 186 -11.20 -19.42 5.65
CA GLY A 186 -12.47 -19.47 4.92
C GLY A 186 -12.52 -20.61 3.91
N LEU A 187 -11.69 -21.64 4.06
CA LEU A 187 -11.56 -22.75 3.11
C LEU A 187 -11.52 -24.12 3.82
N SER A 188 -11.61 -24.15 5.14
CA SER A 188 -11.31 -25.34 5.95
C SER A 188 -12.53 -25.84 6.73
N HIS A 189 -13.74 -25.60 6.21
CA HIS A 189 -15.00 -25.95 6.88
C HIS A 189 -15.14 -27.46 7.12
N GLU A 190 -14.73 -28.32 6.18
CA GLU A 190 -14.78 -29.78 6.36
C GLU A 190 -13.89 -30.25 7.51
N ALA A 191 -12.66 -29.73 7.58
CA ALA A 191 -11.74 -30.03 8.69
C ALA A 191 -12.31 -29.52 10.02
N ALA A 192 -12.89 -28.32 10.04
CA ALA A 192 -13.54 -27.77 11.22
C ALA A 192 -14.73 -28.63 11.68
N ALA A 193 -15.55 -29.12 10.75
CA ALA A 193 -16.66 -30.03 11.05
C ALA A 193 -16.16 -31.33 11.69
N LYS A 194 -15.13 -31.97 11.11
CA LYS A 194 -14.52 -33.19 11.67
C LYS A 194 -13.92 -32.97 13.06
N MET A 195 -13.27 -31.82 13.29
CA MET A 195 -12.77 -31.45 14.62
C MET A 195 -13.93 -31.31 15.61
N LEU A 196 -14.99 -30.58 15.24
CA LEU A 196 -16.13 -30.36 16.12
C LEU A 196 -16.97 -31.62 16.37
N GLU A 197 -16.98 -32.59 15.46
CA GLU A 197 -17.51 -33.96 15.69
C GLU A 197 -16.67 -34.72 16.72
N ALA A 198 -15.35 -34.60 16.65
CA ALA A 198 -14.41 -35.39 17.45
C ALA A 198 -14.29 -34.95 18.92
N THR A 199 -14.70 -33.72 19.25
CA THR A 199 -14.71 -33.18 20.63
C THR A 199 -16.05 -33.44 21.33
N THR A 200 -15.99 -33.71 22.64
CA THR A 200 -17.16 -33.79 23.52
C THR A 200 -17.44 -32.49 24.27
N ALA A 201 -16.59 -31.47 24.11
CA ALA A 201 -16.78 -30.18 24.76
C ALA A 201 -18.03 -29.46 24.24
N SER A 202 -18.64 -28.65 25.10
CA SER A 202 -19.85 -27.88 24.83
C SER A 202 -19.82 -26.56 25.62
N PRO A 203 -20.39 -25.46 25.11
CA PRO A 203 -21.00 -25.29 23.79
C PRO A 203 -19.98 -25.29 22.64
N LYS A 204 -20.36 -25.77 21.45
CA LYS A 204 -19.48 -25.83 20.27
C LYS A 204 -19.67 -24.62 19.35
N TYR A 205 -18.57 -23.99 18.94
CA TYR A 205 -18.58 -22.84 18.03
C TYR A 205 -17.73 -23.10 16.80
N TYR A 206 -18.33 -22.89 15.64
CA TYR A 206 -17.62 -22.72 14.37
C TYR A 206 -17.74 -21.26 13.95
N THR A 207 -16.61 -20.60 13.75
CA THR A 207 -16.62 -19.21 13.29
C THR A 207 -15.71 -19.10 12.07
N THR A 208 -16.07 -18.30 11.07
CA THR A 208 -15.32 -18.25 9.81
C THR A 208 -15.35 -16.87 9.16
N VAL A 209 -14.31 -16.56 8.39
CA VAL A 209 -14.24 -15.34 7.55
C VAL A 209 -14.98 -15.49 6.21
N GLU A 210 -15.41 -16.71 5.87
CA GLU A 210 -16.22 -16.96 4.68
C GLU A 210 -17.68 -16.52 4.91
N SER A 211 -18.33 -16.07 3.83
CA SER A 211 -19.75 -15.65 3.86
C SER A 211 -20.73 -16.76 3.46
N ASN A 212 -20.25 -17.83 2.83
CA ASN A 212 -21.06 -18.97 2.44
C ASN A 212 -21.41 -19.81 3.68
N GLN A 213 -22.68 -20.19 3.78
CA GLN A 213 -23.11 -21.08 4.84
C GLN A 213 -22.69 -22.51 4.55
N HIS A 214 -22.19 -23.19 5.59
CA HIS A 214 -21.76 -24.59 5.53
C HIS A 214 -22.58 -25.43 6.49
N ASP A 215 -22.85 -26.67 6.08
CA ASP A 215 -23.51 -27.64 6.94
C ASP A 215 -22.55 -28.10 8.04
N MET A 216 -22.79 -27.60 9.25
CA MET A 216 -22.02 -27.98 10.44
C MET A 216 -22.72 -29.08 11.23
N PRO A 217 -21.97 -29.91 11.99
CA PRO A 217 -22.54 -30.96 12.83
C PRO A 217 -23.60 -30.42 13.81
N ALA A 218 -24.55 -31.27 14.18
CA ALA A 218 -25.62 -30.91 15.11
C ALA A 218 -25.07 -30.37 16.45
N GLY A 219 -25.65 -29.28 16.94
CA GLY A 219 -25.24 -28.62 18.17
C GLY A 219 -24.06 -27.64 18.04
N VAL A 220 -23.51 -27.47 16.83
CA VAL A 220 -22.53 -26.41 16.54
C VAL A 220 -23.25 -25.09 16.27
N THR A 221 -22.85 -24.04 16.98
CA THR A 221 -23.27 -22.67 16.68
C THR A 221 -22.30 -22.06 15.68
N SER A 222 -22.80 -21.71 14.49
CA SER A 222 -21.99 -21.09 13.44
C SER A 222 -22.08 -19.56 13.48
N TYR A 223 -20.95 -18.88 13.26
CA TYR A 223 -20.89 -17.43 13.08
C TYR A 223 -20.02 -17.04 11.88
N TYR A 224 -20.55 -16.22 10.99
CA TYR A 224 -19.89 -15.79 9.76
C TYR A 224 -19.48 -14.32 9.92
N VAL A 225 -18.17 -14.04 9.80
CA VAL A 225 -17.62 -12.71 10.01
C VAL A 225 -17.85 -11.86 8.75
N LEU A 226 -18.79 -10.91 8.83
CA LEU A 226 -19.20 -10.08 7.69
C LEU A 226 -18.46 -8.73 7.65
N ILE A 227 -17.12 -8.74 7.68
CA ILE A 227 -16.33 -7.48 7.69
C ILE A 227 -16.59 -6.58 6.47
N ALA A 228 -17.03 -7.16 5.35
CA ALA A 228 -17.44 -6.43 4.15
C ALA A 228 -18.65 -5.50 4.36
N LYS A 229 -19.42 -5.71 5.44
CA LYS A 229 -20.54 -4.84 5.83
C LYS A 229 -20.12 -3.63 6.67
N LEU A 230 -18.84 -3.52 7.04
CA LEU A 230 -18.35 -2.39 7.83
C LEU A 230 -18.58 -1.06 7.10
N GLY A 231 -19.16 -0.12 7.83
CA GLY A 231 -19.59 1.21 7.42
C GLY A 231 -20.79 1.25 6.47
N GLN A 232 -21.46 0.11 6.23
CA GLN A 232 -22.72 0.10 5.48
C GLN A 232 -23.88 0.47 6.42
N ASP A 233 -24.92 1.08 5.86
CA ASP A 233 -26.10 1.57 6.61
C ASP A 233 -27.26 0.57 6.65
N ASP A 234 -27.11 -0.58 5.98
CA ASP A 234 -28.06 -1.69 6.06
C ASP A 234 -28.05 -2.33 7.46
N GLU A 235 -29.05 -3.17 7.76
CA GLU A 235 -29.24 -3.74 9.10
C GLU A 235 -28.00 -4.51 9.59
N LEU A 236 -27.38 -5.31 8.72
CA LEU A 236 -26.17 -6.06 9.04
C LEU A 236 -24.97 -5.12 9.22
N GLY A 237 -24.84 -4.09 8.37
CA GLY A 237 -23.82 -3.06 8.48
C GLY A 237 -23.88 -2.33 9.81
N LYS A 238 -25.08 -1.93 10.26
CA LYS A 238 -25.28 -1.31 11.59
C LYS A 238 -24.82 -2.23 12.72
N GLN A 239 -25.12 -3.52 12.65
CA GLN A 239 -24.66 -4.49 13.65
C GLN A 239 -23.13 -4.61 13.68
N VAL A 240 -22.49 -4.67 12.50
CA VAL A 240 -21.02 -4.70 12.38
C VAL A 240 -20.39 -3.38 12.86
N ASN A 241 -20.99 -2.23 12.56
CA ASN A 241 -20.51 -0.92 12.99
C ASN A 241 -20.55 -0.79 14.51
N GLU A 242 -21.68 -1.15 15.13
CA GLU A 242 -21.83 -1.13 16.58
C GLU A 242 -20.87 -2.11 17.28
N GLY A 243 -20.71 -3.32 16.73
CA GLY A 243 -19.72 -4.28 17.24
C GLY A 243 -18.29 -3.75 17.17
N THR A 244 -17.93 -3.15 16.02
CA THR A 244 -16.60 -2.57 15.77
C THR A 244 -16.32 -1.39 16.70
N LYS A 245 -17.26 -0.45 16.78
CA LYS A 245 -17.20 0.73 17.67
C LYS A 245 -16.96 0.34 19.12
N LYS A 246 -17.60 -0.74 19.60
CA LYS A 246 -17.42 -1.24 20.97
C LYS A 246 -16.06 -1.90 21.21
N MET A 247 -15.48 -2.57 20.21
CA MET A 247 -14.21 -3.30 20.38
C MET A 247 -12.96 -2.44 20.15
N ILE A 248 -13.03 -1.41 19.31
CA ILE A 248 -11.87 -0.56 18.95
C ILE A 248 -11.12 -0.05 20.18
N PRO A 249 -11.75 0.54 21.22
CA PRO A 249 -11.02 1.05 22.37
C PRO A 249 -10.18 -0.01 23.08
N SER A 250 -10.73 -1.23 23.22
CA SER A 250 -10.02 -2.34 23.88
C SER A 250 -8.90 -2.89 23.00
N LEU A 251 -9.18 -3.12 21.71
CA LEU A 251 -8.16 -3.56 20.76
C LEU A 251 -7.02 -2.54 20.63
N GLN A 252 -7.34 -1.25 20.57
CA GLN A 252 -6.33 -0.17 20.54
C GLN A 252 -5.44 -0.23 21.77
N ALA A 253 -6.01 -0.38 22.95
CA ALA A 253 -5.21 -0.41 24.17
C ALA A 253 -4.32 -1.66 24.27
N HIS A 254 -4.77 -2.80 23.75
CA HIS A 254 -3.93 -4.00 23.62
C HIS A 254 -2.81 -3.82 22.60
N VAL A 255 -3.06 -3.08 21.51
CA VAL A 255 -2.01 -2.69 20.56
C VAL A 255 -1.00 -1.74 21.21
N VAL A 256 -1.46 -0.71 21.91
CA VAL A 256 -0.60 0.30 22.58
C VAL A 256 0.26 -0.32 23.68
N SER A 257 -0.29 -1.29 24.43
CA SER A 257 0.47 -2.02 25.46
C SER A 257 1.45 -3.07 24.89
N GLY A 258 1.40 -3.33 23.58
CA GLY A 258 2.19 -4.37 22.92
C GLY A 258 1.66 -5.79 23.13
N ALA A 259 0.48 -5.94 23.73
CA ALA A 259 -0.20 -7.21 23.93
C ALA A 259 -0.78 -7.78 22.61
N LEU A 260 -1.10 -6.90 21.66
CA LEU A 260 -1.31 -7.22 20.24
C LEU A 260 -0.21 -6.55 19.42
N THR A 261 0.69 -7.36 18.86
CA THR A 261 1.80 -6.85 18.03
C THR A 261 1.40 -6.79 16.56
N PRO A 262 1.84 -5.77 15.80
CA PRO A 262 1.61 -5.69 14.38
C PRO A 262 2.38 -6.78 13.61
N LEU A 263 1.92 -7.08 12.40
CA LEU A 263 2.73 -7.80 11.43
C LEU A 263 3.83 -6.89 10.89
N GLU A 264 5.03 -7.44 10.76
CA GLU A 264 6.11 -6.77 10.04
C GLU A 264 5.75 -6.70 8.54
N PRO A 265 5.59 -5.48 7.97
CA PRO A 265 5.15 -5.32 6.61
C PRO A 265 6.28 -5.61 5.62
N GLU A 266 5.94 -6.26 4.50
CA GLU A 266 6.80 -6.23 3.32
C GLU A 266 6.56 -4.89 2.62
N VAL A 267 7.51 -3.98 2.78
CA VAL A 267 7.39 -2.62 2.26
C VAL A 267 7.91 -2.60 0.83
N TYR A 268 7.02 -2.32 -0.12
CA TYR A 268 7.38 -2.21 -1.53
C TYR A 268 8.01 -0.84 -1.78
N SER A 269 9.31 -0.85 -2.06
CA SER A 269 10.05 0.35 -2.47
C SER A 269 9.54 0.82 -3.82
N GLY A 270 8.86 1.97 -3.85
CA GLY A 270 8.36 2.55 -5.08
C GLY A 270 7.50 3.78 -4.86
N THR A 271 7.41 4.52 -5.95
CA THR A 271 7.04 5.91 -6.12
C THR A 271 5.58 6.38 -6.09
N GLY A 272 4.59 5.57 -5.73
CA GLY A 272 3.19 5.88 -6.06
C GLY A 272 2.30 4.66 -6.28
N PHE A 273 1.17 4.82 -6.99
CA PHE A 273 0.22 3.75 -7.25
C PHE A 273 0.82 2.58 -8.06
N GLU A 274 1.96 2.74 -8.73
CA GLU A 274 2.67 1.66 -9.42
C GLU A 274 3.25 0.65 -8.45
N SER A 275 3.77 1.11 -7.31
CA SER A 275 4.25 0.21 -6.25
C SER A 275 3.10 -0.59 -5.65
N LEU A 276 1.92 0.02 -5.56
CA LEU A 276 0.68 -0.65 -5.19
C LEU A 276 0.19 -1.64 -6.27
N VAL A 277 0.25 -1.29 -7.55
CA VAL A 277 -0.10 -2.22 -8.64
C VAL A 277 0.87 -3.41 -8.67
N LYS A 278 2.17 -3.17 -8.50
CA LYS A 278 3.18 -4.22 -8.40
C LYS A 278 2.93 -5.10 -7.16
N ALA A 279 2.65 -4.48 -6.01
CA ALA A 279 2.27 -5.17 -4.79
C ALA A 279 1.06 -6.09 -4.99
N LEU A 280 0.01 -5.58 -5.62
CA LEU A 280 -1.18 -6.37 -5.93
C LEU A 280 -0.90 -7.49 -6.93
N GLY A 281 -0.04 -7.24 -7.93
CA GLY A 281 0.41 -8.25 -8.89
C GLY A 281 1.19 -9.39 -8.21
N ASP A 282 2.21 -9.04 -7.42
CA ASP A 282 3.02 -10.01 -6.68
C ASP A 282 2.19 -10.78 -5.64
N PHE A 283 1.23 -10.12 -4.98
CA PHE A 283 0.27 -10.77 -4.10
C PHE A 283 -0.61 -11.78 -4.86
N GLY A 284 -1.13 -11.38 -6.04
CA GLY A 284 -1.94 -12.26 -6.89
C GLY A 284 -1.17 -13.47 -7.44
N GLU A 285 0.15 -13.34 -7.60
CA GLU A 285 1.05 -14.42 -8.02
C GLU A 285 1.62 -15.23 -6.84
N GLY A 286 1.23 -14.92 -5.59
CA GLY A 286 1.68 -15.63 -4.40
C GLY A 286 3.16 -15.42 -4.04
N LYS A 287 3.78 -14.33 -4.52
CA LYS A 287 5.20 -14.03 -4.32
C LYS A 287 5.52 -13.38 -2.96
N THR A 288 4.50 -12.92 -2.24
CA THR A 288 4.64 -12.20 -0.95
C THR A 288 4.43 -13.13 0.24
N LYS A 289 5.23 -12.97 1.30
CA LYS A 289 5.11 -13.76 2.55
C LYS A 289 4.53 -12.97 3.74
N GLY A 290 4.00 -11.77 3.52
CA GLY A 290 3.41 -10.89 4.55
C GLY A 290 2.41 -9.87 3.98
N LYS A 291 2.02 -8.87 4.78
CA LYS A 291 1.12 -7.80 4.33
C LYS A 291 1.92 -6.75 3.56
N VAL A 292 1.36 -6.28 2.43
CA VAL A 292 2.05 -5.37 1.51
C VAL A 292 1.68 -3.91 1.75
N THR A 293 2.68 -3.01 1.81
CA THR A 293 2.48 -1.56 2.04
C THR A 293 3.36 -0.71 1.10
N ALA A 294 2.93 0.52 0.75
CA ALA A 294 3.62 1.41 -0.21
C ALA A 294 4.52 2.47 0.46
N ALA A 295 5.78 2.59 0.01
CA ALA A 295 6.83 3.36 0.69
C ALA A 295 6.84 4.88 0.44
N PHE A 296 6.46 5.38 -0.76
CA PHE A 296 6.57 6.82 -1.06
C PHE A 296 5.63 7.67 -0.21
N VAL A 297 4.36 7.30 -0.09
CA VAL A 297 3.39 8.07 0.71
C VAL A 297 3.90 8.19 2.14
N SER A 298 4.47 7.12 2.67
CA SER A 298 5.10 7.13 3.99
C SER A 298 6.32 8.06 4.06
N ALA A 299 7.28 7.96 3.12
CA ALA A 299 8.48 8.79 3.09
C ALA A 299 8.18 10.28 2.80
N TRP A 300 7.32 10.56 1.82
CA TRP A 300 6.80 11.88 1.49
C TRP A 300 6.08 12.49 2.70
N THR A 301 5.16 11.76 3.32
CA THR A 301 4.43 12.27 4.50
C THR A 301 5.37 12.51 5.67
N LEU A 302 6.39 11.66 5.90
CA LEU A 302 7.41 11.87 6.94
C LEU A 302 8.26 13.13 6.67
N VAL A 303 8.79 13.28 5.46
CA VAL A 303 9.60 14.45 5.07
C VAL A 303 8.75 15.71 5.07
N HIS A 304 7.55 15.66 4.50
CA HIS A 304 6.60 16.77 4.46
C HIS A 304 6.21 17.21 5.87
N ARG A 305 5.91 16.26 6.77
CA ARG A 305 5.58 16.53 8.17
C ARG A 305 6.76 17.14 8.91
N HIS A 306 7.96 16.57 8.77
CA HIS A 306 9.17 17.13 9.38
C HIS A 306 9.39 18.57 8.93
N VAL A 307 9.33 18.83 7.62
CA VAL A 307 9.57 20.17 7.07
C VAL A 307 8.49 21.17 7.48
N ALA A 308 7.24 20.75 7.56
CA ALA A 308 6.14 21.61 8.02
C ALA A 308 6.23 21.95 9.52
N SER A 309 6.84 21.09 10.34
CA SER A 309 6.89 21.26 11.80
C SER A 309 8.23 21.79 12.32
N HIS A 310 9.33 21.48 11.64
CA HIS A 310 10.70 21.77 12.10
C HIS A 310 11.51 22.57 11.07
N GLY A 311 10.93 22.88 9.90
CA GLY A 311 11.64 23.51 8.79
C GLY A 311 12.52 22.53 8.01
N PRO A 312 13.30 23.03 7.02
CA PRO A 312 14.10 22.19 6.13
C PRO A 312 15.09 21.29 6.88
N VAL A 313 15.29 20.06 6.40
CA VAL A 313 16.26 19.12 6.97
C VAL A 313 17.67 19.66 6.76
N ALA A 314 18.43 19.85 7.84
CA ALA A 314 19.74 20.53 7.81
C ALA A 314 20.74 19.94 6.81
N VAL A 315 20.70 18.62 6.61
CA VAL A 315 21.61 17.90 5.68
C VAL A 315 21.04 17.75 4.26
N ALA A 316 19.78 18.10 4.01
CA ALA A 316 19.12 17.84 2.72
C ALA A 316 19.84 18.52 1.56
N ARG A 317 20.30 19.76 1.73
CA ARG A 317 21.04 20.46 0.66
C ARG A 317 22.33 19.75 0.26
N LYS A 318 23.10 19.23 1.23
CA LYS A 318 24.31 18.47 0.93
C LYS A 318 24.00 17.11 0.30
N ALA A 319 22.95 16.44 0.78
CA ALA A 319 22.51 15.15 0.24
C ALA A 319 22.01 15.28 -1.20
N VAL A 320 21.19 16.30 -1.51
CA VAL A 320 20.71 16.61 -2.87
C VAL A 320 21.88 16.92 -3.79
N MET A 321 22.87 17.70 -3.32
CA MET A 321 24.06 18.02 -4.10
C MET A 321 24.86 16.76 -4.44
N LEU A 322 25.13 15.87 -3.47
CA LEU A 322 25.84 14.61 -3.70
C LEU A 322 25.06 13.68 -4.65
N ASN A 323 23.75 13.57 -4.45
CA ASN A 323 22.85 12.81 -5.32
C ASN A 323 22.91 13.32 -6.76
N SER A 324 22.94 14.64 -6.93
CA SER A 324 23.00 15.29 -8.25
C SER A 324 24.31 15.00 -8.98
N TRP A 325 25.44 14.90 -8.28
CA TRP A 325 26.72 14.49 -8.89
C TRP A 325 26.65 13.06 -9.42
N PHE A 326 26.17 12.13 -8.59
CA PHE A 326 25.98 10.74 -8.99
C PHE A 326 25.08 10.63 -10.21
N TYR A 327 23.94 11.33 -10.17
CA TYR A 327 22.93 11.20 -11.21
C TYR A 327 23.31 11.89 -12.53
N SER A 328 24.09 12.98 -12.46
CA SER A 328 24.72 13.59 -13.63
C SER A 328 25.66 12.61 -14.33
N LEU A 329 26.51 11.90 -13.56
CA LEU A 329 27.43 10.91 -14.11
C LEU A 329 26.68 9.70 -14.68
N ALA A 330 25.70 9.18 -13.94
CA ALA A 330 24.86 8.07 -14.37
C ALA A 330 24.11 8.39 -15.68
N SER A 331 23.58 9.61 -15.80
CA SER A 331 22.91 10.09 -17.02
C SER A 331 23.88 10.17 -18.21
N ALA A 332 25.14 10.55 -17.98
CA ALA A 332 26.15 10.63 -19.03
C ALA A 332 26.56 9.23 -19.52
N VAL A 333 26.77 8.29 -18.59
CA VAL A 333 27.03 6.88 -18.91
C VAL A 333 25.86 6.30 -19.69
N LEU A 334 24.63 6.51 -19.21
CA LEU A 334 23.43 6.04 -19.88
C LEU A 334 23.28 6.59 -21.30
N LEU A 335 23.54 7.90 -21.49
CA LEU A 335 23.54 8.52 -22.82
C LEU A 335 24.54 7.83 -23.76
N GLY A 336 25.75 7.53 -23.29
CA GLY A 336 26.74 6.77 -24.06
C GLY A 336 26.26 5.37 -24.44
N LEU A 337 25.64 4.66 -23.49
CA LEU A 337 25.09 3.30 -23.72
C LEU A 337 23.98 3.29 -24.79
N MET A 338 23.20 4.36 -24.96
CA MET A 338 22.12 4.41 -25.96
C MET A 338 22.62 4.28 -27.41
N PHE A 339 23.88 4.66 -27.66
CA PHE A 339 24.49 4.63 -28.99
C PHE A 339 25.39 3.42 -29.24
N MET A 340 25.46 2.50 -28.27
CA MET A 340 26.18 1.23 -28.40
C MET A 340 25.18 0.10 -28.71
N PRO A 341 25.16 -0.44 -29.95
CA PRO A 341 24.15 -1.42 -30.36
C PRO A 341 24.06 -2.65 -29.44
N GLN A 342 25.20 -3.12 -28.92
CA GLN A 342 25.29 -4.26 -28.02
C GLN A 342 24.60 -4.03 -26.66
N TYR A 343 24.34 -2.77 -26.28
CA TYR A 343 23.71 -2.41 -25.01
C TYR A 343 22.29 -1.88 -25.17
N GLU A 344 21.69 -1.92 -26.37
CA GLU A 344 20.41 -1.27 -26.64
C GLU A 344 19.29 -1.72 -25.66
N HIS A 345 19.13 -3.01 -25.42
CA HIS A 345 18.12 -3.53 -24.48
C HIS A 345 18.40 -3.11 -23.03
N ALA A 346 19.67 -3.11 -22.63
CA ALA A 346 20.08 -2.68 -21.29
C ALA A 346 19.84 -1.18 -21.11
N ALA A 347 20.24 -0.35 -22.08
CA ALA A 347 20.07 1.10 -22.07
C ALA A 347 18.59 1.49 -21.95
N ARG A 348 17.69 0.80 -22.66
CA ARG A 348 16.23 1.03 -22.55
C ARG A 348 15.70 0.73 -21.14
N ARG A 349 16.11 -0.39 -20.55
CA ARG A 349 15.72 -0.78 -19.18
C ARG A 349 16.28 0.18 -18.13
N ILE A 350 17.56 0.55 -18.26
CA ILE A 350 18.22 1.47 -17.33
C ILE A 350 17.58 2.87 -17.44
N TYR A 351 17.26 3.34 -18.65
CA TYR A 351 16.58 4.62 -18.84
C TYR A 351 15.17 4.63 -18.26
N HIS A 352 14.39 3.56 -18.45
CA HIS A 352 13.08 3.47 -17.81
C HIS A 352 13.21 3.45 -16.27
N LEU A 353 14.16 2.68 -15.73
CA LEU A 353 14.41 2.61 -14.30
C LEU A 353 14.84 3.97 -13.72
N SER A 354 15.59 4.77 -14.47
CA SER A 354 16.04 6.09 -14.03
C SER A 354 14.86 7.02 -13.73
N LYS A 355 13.74 6.91 -14.47
CA LYS A 355 12.54 7.73 -14.21
C LYS A 355 11.94 7.50 -12.83
N PHE A 356 12.09 6.29 -12.27
CA PHE A 356 11.66 6.03 -10.90
C PHE A 356 12.65 6.58 -9.86
N TYR A 357 13.92 6.70 -10.21
CA TYR A 357 14.94 7.29 -9.34
C TYR A 357 14.73 8.79 -9.16
N GLU A 358 14.16 9.48 -10.16
CA GLU A 358 13.82 10.92 -10.12
C GLU A 358 12.85 11.27 -8.98
N TYR A 359 12.13 10.30 -8.43
CA TYR A 359 11.32 10.52 -7.23
C TYR A 359 12.13 10.85 -5.98
N VAL A 360 13.42 10.54 -5.94
CA VAL A 360 14.35 11.03 -4.92
C VAL A 360 14.43 12.57 -4.97
N ASP A 361 14.27 13.19 -6.14
CA ASP A 361 14.31 14.65 -6.28
C ASP A 361 13.06 15.29 -5.71
N VAL A 362 11.89 14.66 -5.83
CA VAL A 362 10.65 15.11 -5.18
C VAL A 362 10.85 15.20 -3.65
N LEU A 363 11.44 14.16 -3.06
CA LEU A 363 11.78 14.13 -1.63
C LEU A 363 12.87 15.14 -1.29
N GLY A 364 13.89 15.29 -2.13
CA GLY A 364 14.99 16.24 -1.96
C GLY A 364 14.54 17.69 -1.97
N VAL A 365 13.68 18.07 -2.94
CA VAL A 365 13.07 19.40 -3.03
C VAL A 365 12.25 19.67 -1.77
N ARG A 366 11.40 18.72 -1.37
CA ARG A 366 10.58 18.90 -0.17
C ARG A 366 11.42 19.00 1.10
N ALA A 367 12.40 18.11 1.28
CA ALA A 367 13.32 18.11 2.42
C ALA A 367 14.13 19.40 2.52
N GLY A 368 14.46 20.02 1.37
CA GLY A 368 15.11 21.32 1.28
C GLY A 368 14.19 22.53 1.56
N GLY A 369 12.90 22.31 1.79
CA GLY A 369 11.90 23.36 2.01
C GLY A 369 11.31 23.95 0.72
N GLY A 370 11.59 23.35 -0.44
CA GLY A 370 11.04 23.78 -1.71
C GLY A 370 9.58 23.35 -1.90
N GLU A 371 8.92 24.04 -2.82
CA GLU A 371 7.58 23.67 -3.31
C GLU A 371 7.68 22.84 -4.58
N ILE A 372 6.75 21.90 -4.73
CA ILE A 372 6.62 21.09 -5.93
C ILE A 372 5.73 21.84 -6.92
N GLU A 373 6.32 22.37 -7.97
CA GLU A 373 5.56 23.04 -9.03
C GLU A 373 4.79 22.05 -9.90
N LEU A 374 3.68 22.51 -10.51
CA LEU A 374 2.77 21.67 -11.28
C LEU A 374 3.46 20.94 -12.45
N HIS A 375 4.36 21.62 -13.17
CA HIS A 375 5.13 20.99 -14.25
C HIS A 375 5.97 19.83 -13.71
N PHE A 376 6.69 20.06 -12.62
CA PHE A 376 7.52 19.05 -11.96
C PHE A 376 6.68 17.86 -11.48
N ALA A 377 5.55 18.10 -10.82
CA ALA A 377 4.64 17.04 -10.37
C ALA A 377 4.11 16.18 -11.52
N VAL A 378 3.53 16.83 -12.54
CA VAL A 378 2.95 16.13 -13.70
C VAL A 378 4.04 15.34 -14.43
N HIS A 379 5.22 15.93 -14.63
CA HIS A 379 6.35 15.26 -15.25
C HIS A 379 6.72 13.96 -14.50
N HIS A 380 7.01 14.05 -13.20
CA HIS A 380 7.47 12.89 -12.43
C HIS A 380 6.41 11.80 -12.30
N LEU A 381 5.12 12.17 -12.25
CA LEU A 381 4.02 11.21 -12.20
C LEU A 381 3.84 10.44 -13.52
N THR A 382 4.07 11.09 -14.67
CA THR A 382 3.66 10.54 -15.97
C THR A 382 4.82 10.05 -16.83
N THR A 383 6.07 10.43 -16.55
CA THR A 383 7.23 9.93 -17.30
C THR A 383 7.54 8.44 -17.14
N PRO A 384 7.27 7.76 -16.00
CA PRO A 384 7.40 6.31 -15.94
C PRO A 384 6.47 5.61 -16.95
N TYR A 385 5.22 6.07 -17.07
CA TYR A 385 4.27 5.54 -18.05
C TYR A 385 4.69 5.83 -19.49
N LEU A 386 5.12 7.07 -19.76
CA LEU A 386 5.64 7.46 -21.07
C LEU A 386 6.80 6.56 -21.50
N THR A 387 7.77 6.33 -20.62
CA THR A 387 8.96 5.54 -20.93
C THR A 387 8.69 4.04 -20.96
N TYR A 388 7.75 3.53 -20.16
CA TYR A 388 7.27 2.16 -20.31
C TYR A 388 6.71 1.93 -21.72
N VAL A 389 5.80 2.79 -22.15
CA VAL A 389 5.15 2.67 -23.46
C VAL A 389 6.14 2.89 -24.60
N ARG A 390 6.94 3.97 -24.58
CA ARG A 390 7.77 4.39 -25.73
C ARG A 390 9.21 3.93 -25.71
N VAL A 391 9.73 3.51 -24.57
CA VAL A 391 11.11 3.02 -24.46
C VAL A 391 11.13 1.51 -24.24
N LEU A 392 10.22 0.92 -23.47
CA LEU A 392 10.24 -0.53 -23.24
C LEU A 392 9.37 -1.34 -24.20
N TYR A 393 8.16 -0.89 -24.50
CA TYR A 393 7.20 -1.75 -25.20
C TYR A 393 7.10 -1.45 -26.69
N TYR A 394 6.83 -0.20 -27.06
CA TYR A 394 6.84 0.28 -28.44
C TYR A 394 8.08 1.15 -28.61
N SER A 395 9.21 0.57 -28.99
CA SER A 395 10.51 1.27 -28.94
C SER A 395 11.01 1.82 -30.25
N GLU A 396 10.24 1.74 -31.32
CA GLU A 396 10.64 2.35 -32.58
C GLU A 396 10.91 3.85 -32.37
N GLY A 397 12.11 4.31 -32.71
CA GLY A 397 12.52 5.71 -32.51
C GLY A 397 12.77 6.12 -31.04
N TRP A 398 12.85 5.19 -30.08
CA TRP A 398 12.96 5.49 -28.64
C TRP A 398 14.12 6.44 -28.28
N LYS A 399 15.22 6.40 -29.04
CA LYS A 399 16.41 7.25 -28.83
C LYS A 399 16.09 8.74 -29.03
N ALA A 400 15.15 9.08 -29.90
CA ALA A 400 14.71 10.46 -30.13
C ALA A 400 14.00 11.05 -28.89
N VAL A 401 13.38 10.19 -28.07
CA VAL A 401 12.79 10.56 -26.78
C VAL A 401 13.83 10.55 -25.67
N ALA A 402 14.63 9.49 -25.59
CA ALA A 402 15.48 9.23 -24.44
C ALA A 402 16.80 10.02 -24.44
N ALA A 403 17.44 10.20 -25.59
CA ALA A 403 18.76 10.82 -25.67
C ALA A 403 18.74 12.34 -25.36
N PRO A 404 17.81 13.15 -25.90
CA PRO A 404 17.70 14.56 -25.53
C PRO A 404 17.35 14.76 -24.05
N ASN A 405 16.51 13.89 -23.49
CA ASN A 405 16.19 13.92 -22.07
C ASN A 405 17.40 13.55 -21.20
N ALA A 406 18.11 12.47 -21.51
CA ALA A 406 19.32 12.08 -20.79
C ALA A 406 20.39 13.18 -20.85
N LEU A 407 20.57 13.83 -22.01
CA LEU A 407 21.47 14.98 -22.14
C LEU A 407 21.02 16.16 -21.27
N HIS A 408 19.72 16.48 -21.25
CA HIS A 408 19.20 17.51 -20.35
C HIS A 408 19.44 17.15 -18.88
N HIS A 409 19.30 15.87 -18.50
CA HIS A 409 19.55 15.41 -17.14
C HIS A 409 21.02 15.58 -16.76
N VAL A 410 21.97 15.20 -17.62
CA VAL A 410 23.40 15.47 -17.39
C VAL A 410 23.63 16.94 -17.01
N LEU A 411 23.06 17.87 -17.77
CA LEU A 411 23.26 19.31 -17.54
C LEU A 411 22.50 19.81 -16.29
N MET A 412 21.27 19.37 -16.10
CA MET A 412 20.41 19.78 -14.99
C MET A 412 20.97 19.32 -13.64
N TYR A 413 21.40 18.06 -13.53
CA TYR A 413 21.96 17.54 -12.30
C TYR A 413 23.39 18.04 -12.05
N ALA A 414 24.20 18.29 -13.09
CA ALA A 414 25.47 19.01 -12.91
C ALA A 414 25.24 20.41 -12.31
N TYR A 415 24.21 21.14 -12.77
CA TYR A 415 23.82 22.42 -12.20
C TYR A 415 23.37 22.29 -10.73
N PHE A 416 22.49 21.32 -10.41
CA PHE A 416 22.07 21.07 -9.01
C PHE A 416 23.23 20.59 -8.12
N GLY A 417 24.25 19.97 -8.71
CA GLY A 417 25.52 19.63 -8.08
C GLY A 417 26.43 20.84 -7.82
N GLY A 418 26.11 22.04 -8.30
CA GLY A 418 26.87 23.27 -8.05
C GLY A 418 27.59 23.85 -9.27
N VAL A 419 27.42 23.27 -10.47
CA VAL A 419 28.02 23.82 -11.71
C VAL A 419 27.18 25.02 -12.21
N GLY A 420 27.36 26.17 -11.58
CA GLY A 420 26.54 27.37 -11.80
C GLY A 420 26.54 27.91 -13.24
N ALA A 421 27.59 27.64 -14.02
CA ALA A 421 27.72 28.06 -15.42
C ALA A 421 26.59 27.50 -16.33
N LEU A 422 25.97 26.39 -15.95
CA LEU A 422 24.92 25.74 -16.74
C LEU A 422 23.54 26.41 -16.60
N ARG A 423 23.37 27.35 -15.67
CA ARG A 423 22.08 27.99 -15.39
C ARG A 423 21.39 28.60 -16.62
N SER A 424 22.16 29.22 -17.51
CA SER A 424 21.64 29.85 -18.73
C SER A 424 21.24 28.83 -19.81
N VAL A 425 21.77 27.61 -19.75
CA VAL A 425 21.59 26.56 -20.75
C VAL A 425 20.38 25.67 -20.44
N LEU A 426 19.97 25.57 -19.18
CA LEU A 426 18.84 24.72 -18.78
C LEU A 426 17.50 25.09 -19.45
N PRO A 427 17.10 26.38 -19.55
CA PRO A 427 15.88 26.74 -20.24
C PRO A 427 15.88 26.29 -21.70
N VAL A 428 17.03 26.41 -22.36
CA VAL A 428 17.21 26.06 -23.77
C VAL A 428 17.14 24.55 -23.96
N THR A 429 17.94 23.80 -23.21
CA THR A 429 17.99 22.33 -23.33
C THR A 429 16.68 21.68 -22.90
N GLY A 430 16.01 22.21 -21.86
CA GLY A 430 14.68 21.78 -21.44
C GLY A 430 13.63 21.99 -22.52
N THR A 431 13.68 23.11 -23.23
CA THR A 431 12.78 23.40 -24.36
C THR A 431 13.06 22.47 -25.54
N ILE A 432 14.34 22.29 -25.89
CA ILE A 432 14.76 21.46 -27.03
C ILE A 432 14.33 20.00 -26.83
N GLN A 433 14.56 19.40 -25.65
CA GLN A 433 14.19 18.00 -25.43
C GLN A 433 12.68 17.77 -25.58
N LEU A 434 11.84 18.72 -25.14
CA LEU A 434 10.39 18.61 -25.23
C LEU A 434 9.90 18.77 -26.67
N LEU A 435 10.49 19.71 -27.44
CA LEU A 435 10.18 19.88 -28.85
C LEU A 435 10.61 18.68 -29.70
N LEU A 436 11.77 18.10 -29.41
CA LEU A 436 12.23 16.88 -30.07
C LEU A 436 11.32 15.69 -29.77
N GLY A 437 10.91 15.52 -28.50
CA GLY A 437 9.94 14.50 -28.11
C GLY A 437 8.58 14.69 -28.80
N LEU A 438 8.03 15.91 -28.75
CA LEU A 438 6.74 16.23 -29.36
C LEU A 438 6.76 16.06 -30.88
N GLY A 439 7.75 16.67 -31.56
CA GLY A 439 7.88 16.63 -33.02
C GLY A 439 8.20 15.23 -33.53
N GLY A 440 9.09 14.50 -32.85
CA GLY A 440 9.46 13.13 -33.22
C GLY A 440 8.28 12.16 -33.12
N GLU A 441 7.50 12.24 -32.04
CA GLU A 441 6.32 11.39 -31.87
C GLU A 441 5.19 11.78 -32.83
N ALA A 442 4.97 13.07 -33.08
CA ALA A 442 3.99 13.53 -34.06
C ALA A 442 4.34 13.09 -35.48
N TRP A 443 5.63 13.13 -35.84
CA TRP A 443 6.11 12.64 -37.13
C TRP A 443 5.94 11.12 -37.26
N LEU A 444 6.31 10.32 -36.25
CA LEU A 444 6.11 8.88 -36.26
C LEU A 444 4.62 8.51 -36.34
N LEU A 445 3.77 9.21 -35.59
CA LEU A 445 2.32 9.03 -35.63
C LEU A 445 1.76 9.32 -37.03
N TRP A 446 2.18 10.43 -37.65
CA TRP A 446 1.76 10.79 -39.00
C TRP A 446 2.25 9.77 -40.03
N LYS A 447 3.54 9.43 -39.99
CA LYS A 447 4.16 8.46 -40.91
C LYS A 447 3.42 7.12 -40.86
N LYS A 448 3.24 6.54 -39.68
CA LYS A 448 2.52 5.28 -39.51
C LYS A 448 1.08 5.34 -40.00
N ARG A 449 0.41 6.49 -39.79
CA ARG A 449 -0.95 6.69 -40.29
C ARG A 449 -1.01 6.70 -41.81
N VAL A 450 -0.04 7.33 -42.48
CA VAL A 450 0.08 7.35 -43.95
C VAL A 450 0.43 5.97 -44.49
N ASP A 451 1.35 5.27 -43.83
CA ASP A 451 1.84 3.95 -44.22
C ASP A 451 0.86 2.82 -43.85
N GLY A 452 -0.24 3.12 -43.15
CA GLY A 452 -1.24 2.14 -42.71
C GLY A 452 -0.77 1.22 -41.57
N GLU A 453 0.31 1.57 -40.89
CA GLU A 453 0.92 0.77 -39.82
C GLU A 453 0.20 0.94 -38.47
N GLN A 454 0.18 -0.13 -37.67
CA GLN A 454 -0.42 -0.17 -36.33
C GLN A 454 0.58 -0.75 -35.30
N PRO A 455 0.48 -0.40 -34.00
CA PRO A 455 -0.51 0.49 -33.41
C PRO A 455 -0.11 1.97 -33.42
N LEU A 456 -1.09 2.86 -33.67
CA LEU A 456 -0.90 4.33 -33.63
C LEU A 456 -0.98 4.93 -32.22
N TRP A 457 -1.75 4.31 -31.32
CA TRP A 457 -2.05 4.86 -30.00
C TRP A 457 -0.81 5.18 -29.12
N PRO A 458 0.32 4.43 -29.16
CA PRO A 458 1.47 4.73 -28.31
C PRO A 458 2.09 6.10 -28.62
N HIS A 459 2.12 6.45 -29.91
CA HIS A 459 2.63 7.74 -30.38
C HIS A 459 1.65 8.86 -30.08
N GLY A 460 0.34 8.61 -30.25
CA GLY A 460 -0.71 9.56 -29.84
C GLY A 460 -0.64 9.89 -28.34
N PHE A 461 -0.49 8.88 -27.49
CA PHE A 461 -0.29 9.02 -26.05
C PHE A 461 0.95 9.87 -25.72
N ALA A 462 2.07 9.58 -26.39
CA ALA A 462 3.32 10.33 -26.19
C ALA A 462 3.21 11.80 -26.63
N VAL A 463 2.58 12.08 -27.77
CA VAL A 463 2.29 13.44 -28.25
C VAL A 463 1.47 14.20 -27.21
N SER A 464 0.43 13.58 -26.65
CA SER A 464 -0.39 14.22 -25.61
C SER A 464 0.43 14.60 -24.37
N LEU A 465 1.25 13.67 -23.86
CA LEU A 465 2.08 13.93 -22.68
C LEU A 465 3.16 14.99 -22.95
N PHE A 466 3.87 14.93 -24.07
CA PHE A 466 4.85 15.96 -24.42
C PHE A 466 4.20 17.33 -24.63
N GLY A 467 2.98 17.38 -25.19
CA GLY A 467 2.20 18.61 -25.30
C GLY A 467 1.88 19.21 -23.93
N ILE A 468 1.43 18.38 -22.98
CA ILE A 468 1.18 18.78 -21.59
C ILE A 468 2.47 19.31 -20.95
N TYR A 469 3.57 18.57 -21.05
CA TYR A 469 4.86 18.99 -20.48
C TYR A 469 5.32 20.32 -21.07
N PHE A 470 5.22 20.49 -22.38
CA PHE A 470 5.63 21.72 -23.06
C PHE A 470 4.81 22.93 -22.61
N VAL A 471 3.49 22.80 -22.51
CA VAL A 471 2.61 23.89 -22.03
C VAL A 471 2.95 24.26 -20.58
N LEU A 472 3.13 23.27 -19.70
CA LEU A 472 3.47 23.49 -18.30
C LEU A 472 4.86 24.10 -18.14
N TRP A 473 5.83 23.67 -18.93
CA TRP A 473 7.19 24.23 -18.98
C TRP A 473 7.20 25.69 -19.42
N LEU A 474 6.46 26.05 -20.48
CA LEU A 474 6.34 27.44 -20.92
C LEU A 474 5.70 28.33 -19.84
N ARG A 475 4.71 27.80 -19.13
CA ARG A 475 4.08 28.50 -17.99
C ARG A 475 5.10 28.77 -16.89
N GLU A 476 5.92 27.78 -16.52
CA GLU A 476 6.98 27.90 -15.52
C GLU A 476 8.04 28.94 -15.93
N LEU A 477 8.50 28.92 -17.19
CA LEU A 477 9.44 29.91 -17.71
C LEU A 477 8.88 31.34 -17.65
N ARG A 478 7.60 31.52 -18.00
CA ARG A 478 6.92 32.83 -17.92
C ARG A 478 6.80 33.32 -16.48
N GLN A 479 6.46 32.43 -15.54
CA GLN A 479 6.38 32.78 -14.11
C GLN A 479 7.74 33.22 -13.57
N LYS A 480 8.82 32.48 -13.87
CA LYS A 480 10.19 32.83 -13.47
C LYS A 480 10.65 34.15 -14.07
N ALA A 481 10.30 34.44 -15.33
CA ALA A 481 10.58 35.73 -15.97
C ALA A 481 9.81 36.89 -15.33
N SER A 482 8.53 36.70 -15.01
CA SER A 482 7.69 37.71 -14.35
C SER A 482 8.20 38.09 -12.95
N ILE A 483 8.59 37.10 -12.14
CA ILE A 483 9.18 37.31 -10.81
C ILE A 483 10.49 38.10 -10.93
N LYS A 484 11.35 37.75 -11.88
CA LYS A 484 12.62 38.44 -12.12
C LYS A 484 12.41 39.90 -12.53
N GLY A 485 11.39 40.19 -13.35
CA GLY A 485 11.01 41.55 -13.73
C GLY A 485 10.48 42.38 -12.55
N LYS A 486 9.68 41.78 -11.66
CA LYS A 486 9.18 42.45 -10.44
C LYS A 486 10.32 42.75 -9.46
N VAL A 487 11.25 41.82 -9.25
CA VAL A 487 12.41 42.01 -8.36
C VAL A 487 13.39 43.05 -8.91
N ALA A 488 13.60 43.10 -10.23
CA ALA A 488 14.42 44.15 -10.85
C ALA A 488 13.79 45.55 -10.65
N LYS A 489 12.47 45.66 -10.82
CA LYS A 489 11.72 46.91 -10.61
C LYS A 489 11.71 47.39 -9.16
N PHE A 490 11.76 46.46 -8.19
CA PHE A 490 11.82 46.74 -6.76
C PHE A 490 13.22 47.10 -6.25
N LYS A 491 14.28 46.73 -6.99
CA LYS A 491 15.67 47.12 -6.68
C LYS A 491 16.10 48.43 -7.37
N SER A 492 15.33 48.87 -8.36
CA SER A 492 15.53 50.13 -9.09
C SER A 492 14.64 51.27 -8.59
N ALA A 493 13.75 51.00 -7.63
CA ALA A 493 12.94 51.96 -6.89
C ALA A 493 13.48 52.01 -5.46
#